data_AF-A0A536CWP4-F1
#
_entry.id   AF-A0A536CWP4-F1
#
_cell.length_a   1.000
_cell.length_b   1.000
_cell.length_c   1.000
_cell.angle_alpha   90.00
_cell.angle_beta   90.00
_cell.angle_gamma   90.00
#
_symmetry.space_group_name_H-M   'P 1'
#
loop_
_entity.id
_entity.type
_entity.pdbx_description
1 polymer ?
#
loop_
_entity_poly.entity_id
_entity_poly.type
_entity_poly.pdbx_seq_one_letter_code
_entity_poly.pdbx_strand_id
1 'polypeptide(L)' 'MPFKSKAQRRKFAELLVEGKITDDQYEEWNRSTGKKVLPERIHPKAAPKKAKSRKATAKKQTKK' A
#
# COMPACT_ATOMS: atom_id res chain seq x y z
N MET A 1 15.26 -3.84 7.26
CA MET A 1 13.91 -3.77 6.64
C MET A 1 14.03 -3.08 5.28
N PRO A 2 13.48 -3.63 4.19
CA PRO A 2 13.49 -2.94 2.90
C PRO A 2 12.48 -1.78 2.87
N PHE A 3 12.86 -0.64 2.29
CA PHE A 3 11.93 0.47 2.05
C PHE A 3 10.85 0.01 1.07
N LYS A 4 9.58 0.33 1.36
CA LYS A 4 8.48 -0.05 0.47
C LYS A 4 8.12 1.06 -0.52
N SER A 5 8.53 2.30 -0.26
CA SER A 5 8.28 3.47 -1.12
C SER A 5 9.32 4.57 -0.98
N LYS A 6 9.42 5.44 -1.99
CA LYS A 6 10.32 6.61 -1.95
C LYS A 6 9.95 7.60 -0.84
N ALA A 7 8.66 7.80 -0.59
CA ALA A 7 8.20 8.63 0.52
C ALA A 7 8.66 8.10 1.88
N GLN A 8 8.68 6.78 2.05
CA GLN A 8 9.19 6.16 3.27
C GLN A 8 10.70 6.40 3.42
N ARG A 9 11.49 6.26 2.35
CA ARG A 9 12.93 6.58 2.39
C ARG A 9 13.22 8.03 2.78
N ARG A 10 12.41 8.99 2.30
CA ARG A 10 12.53 10.41 2.69
C ARG A 10 12.26 10.62 4.18
N LYS A 11 11.20 9.99 4.72
CA LYS A 11 10.88 10.01 6.15
C LYS A 11 12.01 9.44 7.02
N PHE A 12 12.70 8.40 6.54
CA PHE A 12 13.84 7.84 7.26
C PHE A 12 15.11 8.68 7.12
N ALA A 13 15.31 9.39 6.00
CA ALA A 13 16.37 10.39 5.90
C ALA A 13 16.17 11.54 6.89
N GLU A 14 14.92 11.99 7.10
CA GLU A 14 14.58 12.96 8.16
C GLU A 14 14.98 12.41 9.55
N LEU A 15 14.69 11.13 9.83
CA LEU A 15 15.05 10.49 11.10
C LEU A 15 16.56 10.34 11.31
N LEU A 16 17.33 10.19 10.22
CA LEU A 16 18.80 10.18 10.26
C LEU A 16 19.34 11.57 10.59
N VAL A 17 18.78 12.62 9.99
CA VAL A 17 19.14 14.02 10.31
C VAL A 17 18.74 14.39 11.74
N GLU A 18 17.60 13.88 12.22
CA GLU A 18 17.18 14.03 13.62
C GLU A 18 18.04 13.20 14.60
N GLY A 19 18.91 12.30 14.12
CA GLY A 19 19.76 11.45 14.96
C GLY A 19 19.04 10.29 15.65
N LYS A 20 17.82 9.96 15.22
CA LYS A 20 17.02 8.84 15.78
C LYS A 20 17.39 7.49 15.19
N ILE A 21 18.11 7.47 14.07
CA ILE A 21 18.67 6.26 13.45
C ILE A 21 20.13 6.50 13.09
N THR A 22 20.92 5.44 13.02
CA THR A 22 22.32 5.47 12.56
C THR A 22 22.42 5.35 11.04
N ASP A 23 23.52 5.86 10.49
CA ASP A 23 23.86 5.70 9.06
C ASP A 23 23.89 4.22 8.65
N ASP A 24 24.46 3.37 9.51
CA ASP A 24 24.53 1.92 9.31
C ASP A 24 23.15 1.27 9.16
N GLN A 25 22.18 1.66 10.01
CA GLN A 25 20.78 1.22 9.90
C GLN A 25 20.14 1.65 8.58
N TYR A 26 20.39 2.90 8.16
CA TYR A 26 19.85 3.41 6.91
C TYR A 26 20.43 2.68 5.70
N GLU A 27 21.75 2.47 5.67
CA GLU A 27 22.46 1.76 4.61
C GLU A 27 22.05 0.29 4.52
N GLU A 28 21.88 -0.39 5.65
CA GLU A 28 21.41 -1.78 5.69
C GLU A 28 20.00 -1.92 5.09
N TRP A 29 19.13 -0.94 5.36
CA TRP A 29 17.79 -0.89 4.78
C TRP A 29 17.82 -0.53 3.28
N ASN A 30 18.73 0.35 2.89
CA ASN A 30 18.95 0.74 1.51
C ASN A 30 19.47 -0.44 0.66
N ARG A 31 20.40 -1.22 1.22
CA ARG A 31 20.93 -2.45 0.64
C ARG A 31 19.87 -3.55 0.52
N SER A 32 19.03 -3.70 1.54
CA SER A 32 17.90 -4.65 1.53
C SER A 32 16.81 -4.31 0.49
N THR A 33 16.66 -3.05 0.12
CA THR A 33 15.65 -2.58 -0.84
C THR A 33 15.97 -3.01 -2.29
N GLY A 34 17.25 -3.24 -2.61
CA GLY A 34 17.70 -3.68 -3.94
C GLY A 34 17.50 -2.65 -5.05
N LYS A 35 17.73 -3.06 -6.31
CA LYS A 35 17.70 -2.18 -7.51
C LYS A 35 16.29 -1.90 -8.06
N LYS A 36 15.24 -2.27 -7.33
CA LYS A 36 13.86 -2.19 -7.83
C LYS A 36 13.40 -0.74 -7.80
N VAL A 37 12.82 -0.25 -8.89
CA VAL A 37 12.24 1.10 -8.93
C VAL A 37 11.05 1.13 -7.98
N LEU A 38 11.25 1.79 -6.82
CA LEU A 38 10.21 1.92 -5.81
C LEU A 38 9.10 2.88 -6.27
N PRO A 39 7.82 2.55 -6.01
CA PRO A 39 6.72 3.48 -6.19
C PRO A 39 6.93 4.74 -5.34
N GLU A 40 6.42 5.88 -5.83
CA GLU A 40 6.53 7.16 -5.12
C GLU A 40 5.72 7.13 -3.80
N ARG A 41 4.48 6.65 -3.86
CA ARG A 41 3.65 6.34 -2.69
C ARG A 41 2.83 5.07 -2.92
N ILE A 42 2.73 4.22 -1.92
CA ILE A 42 1.88 3.02 -1.99
C ILE A 42 0.47 3.45 -1.62
N HIS A 43 -0.41 3.53 -2.61
CA HIS A 43 -1.83 3.66 -2.34
C HIS A 43 -2.42 2.24 -2.25
N PRO A 44 -3.17 1.91 -1.18
CA PRO A 44 -3.90 0.65 -1.15
C PRO A 44 -4.84 0.63 -2.35
N LYS A 45 -4.68 -0.36 -3.23
CA LYS A 45 -5.55 -0.52 -4.39
C LYS A 45 -6.96 -0.73 -3.88
N ALA A 46 -7.89 0.15 -4.28
CA ALA A 46 -9.28 0.08 -3.85
C ALA A 46 -9.80 -1.35 -4.10
N ALA A 47 -10.19 -2.04 -3.02
CA ALA A 47 -10.78 -3.37 -3.14
C ALA A 47 -12.04 -3.26 -4.02
N PRO A 48 -12.28 -4.20 -4.96
CA PRO A 48 -13.47 -4.17 -5.78
C PRO A 48 -14.68 -4.22 -4.86
N LYS A 49 -15.51 -3.16 -4.88
CA LYS A 49 -16.76 -3.12 -4.12
C LYS A 49 -17.61 -4.29 -4.62
N LYS A 50 -17.81 -5.31 -3.78
CA LYS A 50 -18.72 -6.41 -4.10
C LYS A 50 -20.08 -5.80 -4.46
N ALA A 51 -20.49 -5.94 -5.72
CA ALA A 51 -21.82 -5.53 -6.14
C ALA A 51 -22.82 -6.33 -5.31
N LYS A 52 -23.61 -5.65 -4.46
CA LYS A 52 -24.75 -6.28 -3.79
C LYS A 52 -25.70 -6.76 -4.90
N SER A 53 -25.80 -8.08 -5.07
CA SER A 53 -26.79 -8.65 -5.98
C SER A 53 -28.17 -8.21 -5.49
N ARG A 54 -28.88 -7.43 -6.31
CA ARG A 54 -30.27 -7.11 -6.05
C ARG A 54 -31.04 -8.41 -6.28
N LYS A 55 -31.50 -9.02 -5.20
CA LYS A 55 -32.37 -10.21 -5.24
C LYS A 55 -33.63 -9.82 -6.02
N ALA A 56 -33.74 -10.28 -7.26
CA ALA A 56 -34.93 -10.09 -8.07
C ALA A 56 -36.08 -10.84 -7.38
N THR A 57 -37.00 -10.11 -6.78
CA THR A 57 -38.28 -10.65 -6.34
C THR A 57 -39.08 -11.02 -7.59
N ALA A 58 -39.10 -12.32 -7.89
CA ALA A 58 -39.91 -12.87 -8.98
C ALA A 58 -41.38 -12.51 -8.76
N LYS A 59 -41.92 -11.65 -9.64
CA LYS A 59 -43.37 -11.41 -9.74
C LYS A 59 -44.03 -12.75 -10.07
N LYS A 60 -44.71 -13.37 -9.10
CA LYS A 60 -45.68 -14.44 -9.38
C LYS A 60 -46.87 -13.82 -10.09
N GLN A 61 -46.83 -13.86 -11.41
CA GLN A 61 -47.99 -13.72 -12.28
C GLN A 61 -48.56 -15.13 -12.46
N THR A 62 -49.66 -15.46 -11.80
CA THR A 62 -50.49 -16.61 -12.20
C THR A 62 -51.95 -16.19 -12.15
N LYS A 63 -52.47 -16.02 -13.36
CA LYS A 63 -53.86 -15.80 -13.74
C LYS A 63 -54.50 -17.19 -13.91
N LYS A 64 -55.58 -17.49 -13.18
CA LYS A 64 -56.70 -18.30 -13.65
C LYS A 64 -57.88 -18.14 -12.71
#